data_AF-A0A4Y7RKZ8-F1
#
_entry.id   AF-A0A4Y7RKZ8-F1
#
_cell.length_a   1.000
_cell.length_b   1.000
_cell.length_c   1.000
_cell.angle_alpha   90.00
_cell.angle_beta   90.00
_cell.angle_gamma   90.00
#
_symmetry.space_group_name_H-M   'P 1'
#
loop_
_entity.id
_entity.type
_entity.pdbx_description
1 polymer ?
#
loop_
_entity_poly.entity_id
_entity_poly.type
_entity_poly.pdbx_seq_one_letter_code
_entity_poly.pdbx_strand_id
1 'polypeptide(L)'
;MGSAGSGKFGTYRIGKGEGTSGTGSGVGRMGSEGSGEVECPKIIENIPLEDVAVLEYYQKYNTLPSQETSVRLRATIYRGRLVVETADLGEILGNLPTQYNTLINCIKKGMKYSGTIVASGITPVPFVVVTLNA
;
A
#
# COMPACT_ATOMS: atom_id res chain seq x y z
N MET A 1 -3.55 -48.82 7.11
CA MET A 1 -4.00 -48.08 5.91
C MET A 1 -3.37 -46.70 5.95
N GLY A 2 -2.24 -46.53 5.26
CA GLY A 2 -1.53 -45.25 5.17
C GLY A 2 -1.31 -44.93 3.70
N SER A 3 -1.76 -43.76 3.27
CA SER A 3 -1.42 -43.19 1.97
C SER A 3 -0.29 -42.19 2.19
N ALA A 4 0.94 -42.61 1.93
CA ALA A 4 2.08 -41.71 1.81
C ALA A 4 1.94 -40.95 0.49
N GLY A 5 1.41 -39.72 0.55
CA GLY A 5 1.36 -38.83 -0.60
C GLY A 5 2.77 -38.42 -1.03
N SER A 6 3.14 -38.73 -2.27
CA SER A 6 4.40 -38.30 -2.88
C SER A 6 4.31 -36.84 -3.33
N GLY A 7 4.28 -35.92 -2.36
CA GLY A 7 4.37 -34.49 -2.62
C GLY A 7 5.76 -34.13 -3.12
N LYS A 8 5.91 -33.85 -4.43
CA LYS A 8 7.13 -33.25 -4.96
C LYS A 8 7.18 -31.78 -4.56
N PHE A 9 8.07 -31.44 -3.63
CA PHE A 9 8.42 -30.04 -3.36
C PHE A 9 9.15 -29.49 -4.58
N GLY A 10 8.51 -28.57 -5.30
CA GLY A 10 9.15 -27.82 -6.38
C GLY A 10 10.38 -27.10 -5.84
N THR A 11 11.51 -27.28 -6.51
CA THR A 11 12.77 -26.64 -6.16
C THR A 11 12.63 -25.13 -6.28
N TYR A 12 12.68 -24.47 -5.12
CA TYR A 12 12.86 -23.03 -5.01
C TYR A 12 14.11 -22.64 -5.80
N ARG A 13 13.96 -21.77 -6.80
CA ARG A 13 15.12 -21.22 -7.52
C ARG A 13 15.82 -20.22 -6.58
N ILE A 14 16.90 -20.67 -5.93
CA ILE A 14 17.88 -19.75 -5.33
C ILE A 14 18.59 -19.05 -6.48
N GLY A 15 18.39 -17.74 -6.58
CA GLY A 15 19.14 -16.90 -7.49
C GLY A 15 20.61 -16.79 -7.07
N LYS A 16 21.47 -16.79 -8.10
CA LYS A 16 22.92 -16.49 -8.14
C LYS A 16 23.89 -17.63 -7.80
N GLY A 17 24.47 -18.17 -8.87
CA GLY A 17 25.75 -18.87 -8.92
C GLY A 17 26.03 -19.28 -10.36
N GLU A 18 27.12 -18.79 -10.93
CA GLU A 18 27.52 -18.97 -12.33
C GLU A 18 27.52 -20.43 -12.80
N GLY A 19 27.07 -20.66 -14.04
CA GLY A 19 27.07 -21.98 -14.66
C GLY A 19 26.64 -21.90 -16.13
N THR A 20 27.62 -22.09 -17.01
CA THR A 20 27.58 -22.07 -18.47
C THR A 20 26.57 -23.03 -19.13
N SER A 21 25.98 -22.53 -20.22
CA SER A 21 25.54 -23.23 -21.44
C SER A 21 24.40 -24.26 -21.36
N GLY A 22 23.23 -23.86 -21.88
CA GLY A 22 22.14 -24.75 -22.29
C GLY A 22 21.23 -24.05 -23.29
N THR A 23 21.47 -24.28 -24.58
CA THR A 23 20.82 -23.71 -25.76
C THR A 23 19.31 -23.97 -25.77
N GLY A 24 18.50 -22.92 -25.83
CA GLY A 24 17.06 -22.98 -26.10
C GLY A 24 16.63 -21.74 -26.87
N SER A 25 16.49 -21.87 -28.19
CA SER A 25 15.98 -20.83 -29.08
C SER A 25 14.58 -20.38 -28.66
N GLY A 26 14.47 -19.12 -28.29
CA GLY A 26 13.22 -18.39 -28.14
C GLY A 26 13.49 -16.92 -28.49
N VAL A 27 13.50 -16.59 -29.77
CA VAL A 27 13.54 -15.20 -30.24
C VAL A 27 12.18 -14.58 -29.95
N GLY A 28 12.10 -13.87 -28.83
CA GLY A 28 10.94 -13.12 -28.38
C GLY A 28 11.37 -11.77 -27.81
N ARG A 29 11.82 -10.89 -28.69
CA ARG A 29 11.72 -9.42 -28.65
C ARG A 29 11.99 -8.73 -27.31
N MET A 30 13.19 -8.16 -27.22
CA MET A 30 13.52 -6.85 -26.65
C MET A 30 12.34 -6.06 -26.08
N GLY A 31 12.36 -5.87 -24.76
CA GLY A 31 11.39 -5.07 -24.02
C GLY A 31 11.94 -4.63 -22.67
N SER A 32 12.85 -3.65 -22.72
CA SER A 32 13.29 -2.78 -21.62
C SER A 32 13.96 -3.45 -20.41
N GLU A 33 15.29 -3.35 -20.36
CA GLU A 33 15.97 -2.96 -19.12
C GLU A 33 15.41 -1.58 -18.72
N GLY A 34 14.24 -1.57 -18.11
CA GLY A 34 13.76 -0.41 -17.40
C GLY A 34 14.59 -0.30 -16.15
N SER A 35 15.38 0.76 -16.00
CA SER A 35 15.75 1.23 -14.67
C SER A 35 14.46 1.22 -13.85
N GLY A 36 14.34 0.32 -12.87
CA GLY A 36 13.10 0.02 -12.16
C GLY A 36 12.68 1.18 -11.24
N GLU A 37 12.50 2.36 -11.81
CA GLU A 37 12.01 3.52 -11.13
C GLU A 37 10.53 3.27 -10.83
N VAL A 38 10.23 3.19 -9.54
CA VAL A 38 8.85 3.18 -9.06
C VAL A 38 8.20 4.47 -9.54
N GLU A 39 7.31 4.34 -10.53
CA GLU A 39 6.46 5.43 -10.99
C GLU A 39 5.52 5.82 -9.84
N CYS A 40 5.46 7.13 -9.58
CA CYS A 40 4.63 7.67 -8.52
C CYS A 40 3.25 7.99 -9.07
N PRO A 41 2.18 7.30 -8.63
CA PRO A 41 0.84 7.59 -9.09
C PRO A 41 0.46 9.01 -8.68
N LYS A 42 -0.22 9.73 -9.58
CA LYS A 42 -0.72 11.08 -9.32
C LYS A 42 -2.06 11.07 -8.59
N ILE A 43 -2.90 10.07 -8.85
CA ILE A 43 -4.23 9.91 -8.29
C ILE A 43 -4.38 8.46 -7.86
N ILE A 44 -4.90 8.24 -6.66
CA ILE A 44 -5.19 6.92 -6.10
C ILE A 44 -6.56 6.99 -5.47
N GLU A 45 -7.54 6.35 -6.10
CA GLU A 45 -8.94 6.43 -5.70
C GLU A 45 -9.34 5.27 -4.79
N ASN A 46 -10.39 5.50 -4.00
CA ASN A 46 -11.11 4.46 -3.27
C ASN A 46 -10.22 3.58 -2.37
N ILE A 47 -9.31 4.20 -1.62
CA ILE A 47 -8.41 3.50 -0.70
C ILE A 47 -9.16 3.24 0.62
N PRO A 48 -9.51 1.99 0.96
CA PRO A 48 -10.01 1.68 2.29
C PRO A 48 -8.85 1.71 3.29
N LEU A 49 -8.97 2.52 4.33
CA LEU A 49 -7.98 2.57 5.39
C LEU A 49 -8.14 1.39 6.35
N GLU A 50 -7.02 0.90 6.87
CA GLU A 50 -6.95 -0.20 7.82
C GLU A 50 -6.85 0.29 9.27
N ASP A 51 -7.27 -0.55 10.21
CA ASP A 51 -7.13 -0.34 11.66
C ASP A 51 -7.77 0.96 12.20
N VAL A 52 -8.75 1.52 11.51
CA VAL A 52 -9.41 2.81 11.83
C VAL A 52 -9.83 2.92 13.31
N ALA A 53 -10.43 1.85 13.86
CA ALA A 53 -10.97 1.84 15.21
C ALA A 53 -9.91 2.00 16.33
N VAL A 54 -8.62 1.75 16.04
CA VAL A 54 -7.55 1.81 17.05
C VAL A 54 -6.65 3.04 16.89
N LEU A 55 -7.00 3.96 15.97
CA LEU A 55 -6.21 5.16 15.71
C LEU A 55 -6.78 6.40 16.37
N GLU A 56 -5.95 7.44 16.39
CA GLU A 56 -6.07 8.62 17.24
C GLU A 56 -7.42 9.32 17.09
N TYR A 57 -7.88 9.54 15.86
CA TYR A 57 -9.15 10.24 15.62
C TYR A 57 -10.34 9.46 16.21
N TYR A 58 -10.46 8.17 15.91
CA TYR A 58 -11.60 7.38 16.38
C TYR A 58 -11.56 7.20 17.90
N GLN A 59 -10.39 6.92 18.49
CA GLN A 59 -10.26 6.79 19.94
C GLN A 59 -10.61 8.08 20.68
N LYS A 60 -10.31 9.24 20.09
CA LYS A 60 -10.55 10.54 20.70
C LYS A 60 -12.01 10.99 20.61
N TYR A 61 -12.64 10.83 19.44
CA TYR A 61 -13.99 11.37 19.21
C TYR A 61 -15.11 10.32 19.19
N ASN A 62 -14.78 9.03 19.16
CA ASN A 62 -15.73 7.92 18.96
C ASN A 62 -16.63 8.11 17.72
N THR A 63 -16.13 8.85 16.73
CA THR A 63 -16.81 9.13 15.45
C THR A 63 -15.76 9.21 14.34
N LEU A 64 -16.22 9.34 13.10
CA LEU A 64 -15.37 9.51 11.92
C LEU A 64 -15.69 10.85 11.24
N PRO A 65 -14.73 11.42 10.50
CA PRO A 65 -15.00 12.65 9.77
C PRO A 65 -15.99 12.39 8.64
N SER A 66 -16.72 13.43 8.25
CA SER A 66 -17.71 13.36 7.16
C SER A 66 -17.03 13.15 5.81
N GLN A 67 -17.82 12.75 4.82
CA GLN A 67 -17.40 12.80 3.42
C GLN A 67 -16.93 14.22 3.05
N GLU A 68 -16.04 14.31 2.06
CA GLU A 68 -15.39 15.53 1.59
C GLU A 68 -14.45 16.22 2.61
N THR A 69 -14.23 15.63 3.79
CA THR A 69 -13.22 16.14 4.72
C THR A 69 -11.83 16.02 4.10
N SER A 70 -11.04 17.09 4.19
CA SER A 70 -9.67 17.13 3.68
C SER A 70 -8.73 16.27 4.50
N VAL A 71 -7.93 15.46 3.83
CA VAL A 71 -6.95 14.55 4.42
C VAL A 71 -5.60 14.68 3.74
N ARG A 72 -4.55 14.20 4.39
CA ARG A 72 -3.22 14.10 3.82
C ARG A 72 -2.52 12.82 4.23
N LEU A 73 -1.65 12.33 3.36
CA LEU A 73 -0.75 11.24 3.70
C LEU A 73 0.39 11.80 4.53
N ARG A 74 0.62 11.24 5.72
CA ARG A 74 1.72 11.66 6.57
C ARG A 74 3.05 11.34 5.89
N ALA A 75 3.94 12.32 5.83
CA ALA A 75 5.25 12.17 5.19
C ALA A 75 6.20 11.22 5.94
N THR A 76 5.95 10.99 7.23
CA THR A 76 6.75 10.12 8.10
C THR A 76 6.00 8.84 8.43
N ILE A 77 6.72 7.73 8.52
CA ILE A 77 6.19 6.44 8.98
C ILE A 77 5.71 6.55 10.44
N TYR A 78 4.50 6.06 10.71
CA TYR A 78 3.92 5.96 12.05
C TYR A 78 3.78 4.48 12.41
N ARG A 79 4.41 4.05 13.52
CA ARG A 79 4.39 2.65 13.98
C ARG A 79 4.70 1.62 12.88
N GLY A 80 5.63 1.96 11.98
CA GLY A 80 6.04 1.08 10.88
C GLY A 80 5.16 1.14 9.63
N ARG A 81 4.07 1.92 9.61
CA ARG A 81 3.15 2.04 8.47
C ARG A 81 2.99 3.49 7.98
N LEU A 82 2.62 3.63 6.71
CA LEU A 82 2.09 4.89 6.19
C LEU A 82 0.69 5.09 6.74
N VAL A 83 0.36 6.33 7.11
CA VAL A 83 -0.92 6.69 7.72
C VAL A 83 -1.52 7.91 7.06
N VAL A 84 -2.85 7.95 7.01
CA VAL A 84 -3.61 9.11 6.56
C VAL A 84 -4.09 9.89 7.79
N GLU A 85 -3.91 11.20 7.76
CA GLU A 85 -4.30 12.12 8.82
C GLU A 85 -5.24 13.21 8.30
N THR A 86 -6.05 13.77 9.19
CA THR A 86 -6.87 14.95 8.88
C THR A 86 -5.97 16.14 8.54
N ALA A 87 -6.33 16.90 7.50
CA ALA A 87 -5.50 18.04 7.08
C ALA A 87 -5.44 19.15 8.14
N ASP A 88 -6.55 19.36 8.86
CA ASP A 88 -6.73 20.48 9.80
C ASP A 88 -6.07 20.22 11.16
N LEU A 89 -6.30 19.02 11.73
CA LEU A 89 -5.88 18.67 13.08
C LEU A 89 -4.62 17.79 13.11
N GLY A 90 -4.26 17.17 11.98
CA GLY A 90 -3.14 16.22 11.92
C GLY A 90 -3.41 14.92 12.68
N GLU A 91 -4.67 14.57 12.90
CA GLU A 91 -5.06 13.38 13.66
C GLU A 91 -5.17 12.17 12.74
N ILE A 92 -4.62 11.04 13.19
CA ILE A 92 -4.52 9.85 12.36
C ILE A 92 -5.89 9.16 12.24
N LEU A 93 -6.31 8.94 10.98
CA LEU A 93 -7.57 8.28 10.62
C LEU A 93 -7.41 6.78 10.41
N GLY A 94 -6.31 6.37 9.76
CA GLY A 94 -6.17 5.00 9.31
C GLY A 94 -4.78 4.67 8.80
N ASN A 95 -4.44 3.38 8.84
CA ASN A 95 -3.26 2.83 8.18
C ASN A 95 -3.53 2.69 6.69
N LEU A 96 -2.52 3.00 5.88
CA LEU A 96 -2.58 2.74 4.45
C LEU A 96 -2.38 1.23 4.18
N PRO A 97 -3.19 0.60 3.31
CA PRO A 97 -2.98 -0.79 2.92
C PRO A 97 -1.57 -1.04 2.39
N THR A 98 -1.03 -2.23 2.65
CA THR A 98 0.38 -2.56 2.35
C THR A 98 0.71 -2.51 0.85
N GLN A 99 -0.29 -2.68 -0.02
CA GLN A 99 -0.15 -2.53 -1.46
C GLN A 99 0.31 -1.13 -1.89
N TYR A 100 0.12 -0.11 -1.04
CA TYR A 100 0.56 1.27 -1.28
C TYR A 100 1.86 1.63 -0.53
N ASN A 101 2.58 0.65 0.03
CA ASN A 101 3.85 0.93 0.71
C ASN A 101 4.91 1.54 -0.21
N THR A 102 4.81 1.33 -1.52
CA THR A 102 5.70 1.93 -2.52
C THR A 102 5.64 3.45 -2.54
N LEU A 103 4.56 4.07 -2.03
CA LEU A 103 4.43 5.53 -1.92
C LEU A 103 5.50 6.15 -1.01
N ILE A 104 6.14 5.38 -0.13
CA ILE A 104 7.27 5.88 0.66
C ILE A 104 8.41 6.39 -0.23
N ASN A 105 8.64 5.75 -1.38
CA ASN A 105 9.65 6.18 -2.33
C ASN A 105 9.25 7.48 -3.02
N CYS A 106 7.95 7.67 -3.26
CA CYS A 106 7.40 8.90 -3.81
C CYS A 106 7.52 10.07 -2.84
N ILE A 107 7.20 9.84 -1.57
CA ILE A 107 7.39 10.82 -0.49
C ILE A 107 8.88 11.19 -0.36
N LYS A 108 9.80 10.21 -0.44
CA LYS A 108 11.25 10.46 -0.43
C LYS A 108 11.73 11.29 -1.62
N LYS A 109 11.06 11.19 -2.78
CA LYS A 109 11.28 12.04 -3.97
C LYS A 109 10.65 13.45 -3.83
N GLY A 110 9.99 13.74 -2.71
CA GLY A 110 9.39 15.05 -2.42
C GLY A 110 7.90 15.18 -2.77
N MET A 111 7.26 14.10 -3.25
CA MET A 111 5.82 14.09 -3.56
C MET A 111 4.99 14.17 -2.27
N LYS A 112 3.87 14.88 -2.32
CA LYS A 112 2.96 15.05 -1.19
C LYS A 112 1.56 14.65 -1.59
N TYR A 113 0.99 13.70 -0.87
CA TYR A 113 -0.36 13.22 -1.17
C TYR A 113 -1.38 13.92 -0.27
N SER A 114 -2.37 14.56 -0.88
CA SER A 114 -3.52 15.21 -0.24
C SER A 114 -4.81 14.74 -0.89
N GLY A 115 -5.92 14.78 -0.17
CA GLY A 115 -7.12 14.11 -0.64
C GLY A 115 -8.37 14.43 0.15
N THR A 116 -9.41 13.66 -0.13
CA THR A 116 -10.70 13.76 0.56
C THR A 116 -11.21 12.39 0.97
N ILE A 117 -12.08 12.38 1.99
CA ILE A 117 -12.84 11.19 2.38
C ILE A 117 -13.99 11.00 1.40
N VAL A 118 -14.04 9.83 0.77
CA VAL A 118 -15.10 9.43 -0.16
C VAL A 118 -16.24 8.74 0.58
N ALA A 119 -15.92 7.95 1.60
CA ALA A 119 -16.91 7.29 2.44
C ALA A 119 -16.38 7.05 3.85
N SER A 120 -17.24 7.10 4.85
CA SER A 120 -16.93 6.71 6.22
C SER A 120 -18.17 6.14 6.90
N GLY A 121 -17.97 5.27 7.88
CA GLY A 121 -19.07 4.68 8.65
C GLY A 121 -18.57 3.93 9.87
N ILE A 122 -19.44 3.77 10.88
CA ILE A 122 -19.08 3.19 12.17
C ILE A 122 -19.60 1.75 12.38
N THR A 123 -20.52 1.28 11.54
CA THR A 123 -21.17 -0.04 11.66
C THR A 123 -20.92 -0.91 10.42
N PRO A 124 -20.72 -2.24 10.57
CA PRO A 124 -20.55 -2.98 11.83
C PRO A 124 -19.15 -2.79 12.46
N VAL A 125 -18.19 -2.29 11.68
CA VAL A 125 -16.83 -1.95 12.10
C VAL A 125 -16.50 -0.57 11.51
N PRO A 126 -15.82 0.32 12.25
CA PRO A 126 -15.40 1.62 11.72
C PRO A 126 -14.54 1.49 10.46
N PHE A 127 -14.91 2.23 9.41
CA PHE A 127 -14.19 2.26 8.14
C PHE A 127 -14.11 3.68 7.57
N VAL A 128 -13.04 3.95 6.85
CA VAL A 128 -12.83 5.20 6.10
C VAL A 128 -12.25 4.85 4.74
N VAL A 129 -12.78 5.47 3.69
CA VAL A 129 -12.31 5.36 2.32
C VAL A 129 -11.89 6.73 1.83
N VAL A 130 -10.69 6.83 1.26
CA VAL A 130 -10.12 8.10 0.80
C VAL A 130 -9.68 8.04 -0.66
N THR A 131 -9.63 9.20 -1.31
CA THR A 131 -8.93 9.40 -2.57
C THR A 131 -7.74 10.32 -2.31
N LEU A 132 -6.55 9.95 -2.78
CA LEU A 132 -5.31 10.70 -2.61
C LEU A 132 -4.76 11.19 -3.95
N ASN A 133 -4.32 12.44 -3.99
CA ASN A 133 -3.76 13.14 -5.14
C ASN A 133 -2.39 13.73 -4.77
N ALA A 134 -1.42 13.66 -5.67
CA ALA A 134 -0.03 14.07 -5.46
C ALA A 134 0.28 15.52 -5.86
#